data_AF-A0A0Q6V4B7-F1
#
_entry.id   AF-A0A0Q6V4B7-F1
#
_cell.length_a   1.000
_cell.length_b   1.000
_cell.length_c   1.000
_cell.angle_alpha   90.00
_cell.angle_beta   90.00
_cell.angle_gamma   90.00
#
_symmetry.space_group_name_H-M   'P 1'
#
loop_
_entity.id
_entity.type
_entity.pdbx_description
1 polymer ?
#
loop_
_entity_poly.entity_id
_entity_poly.type
_entity_poly.pdbx_seq_one_letter_code
_entity_poly.pdbx_strand_id
1 'polypeptide(L)'
;MNVPARKVAVALPVVLTILIAIVIGGLVIVQDQRQSNQVEEAESVAQSYLAEVDAFRSSIIAKVDKADASDPGALSKVLDRAMVDPPRLRDAPAYGREHSASYAEAAQTEATVLRPFKRLSATLRKADVALTFITAARKVLALRATDYVGYGFITTSSRVRAELIPAFVSARDAFDRVPVPKGQEELAAKVHDAAQYVIDQASVLAARIDSRQNFSFSYQDEFQAVADAVSDYATQVKGDVAEAVAEVTAAS
;
A
#
# COMPACT_ATOMS: atom_id res chain seq x y z
N MET A 1 8.52 -53.56 83.37
CA MET A 1 8.20 -53.55 81.93
C MET A 1 8.36 -52.12 81.42
N ASN A 2 9.55 -51.74 80.97
CA ASN A 2 9.83 -50.38 80.48
C ASN A 2 10.44 -50.49 79.09
N VAL A 3 9.62 -50.28 78.05
CA VAL A 3 10.06 -50.12 76.67
C VAL A 3 10.63 -48.70 76.51
N PRO A 4 11.79 -48.51 75.85
CA PRO A 4 12.64 -47.36 76.09
C PRO A 4 12.12 -46.07 75.42
N ALA A 5 11.78 -45.09 76.24
CA ALA A 5 11.39 -43.72 75.85
C ALA A 5 12.41 -42.99 74.94
N ARG A 6 13.67 -43.47 74.88
CA ARG A 6 14.72 -42.90 74.03
C ARG A 6 14.56 -43.15 72.52
N LYS A 7 13.88 -44.22 72.09
CA LYS A 7 13.67 -44.47 70.64
C LYS A 7 12.54 -43.63 70.04
N VAL A 8 11.57 -43.22 70.85
CA VAL A 8 10.43 -42.39 70.43
C VAL A 8 10.82 -40.91 70.26
N ALA A 9 11.73 -40.41 71.12
CA ALA A 9 12.19 -39.02 71.06
C ALA A 9 13.08 -38.69 69.84
N VAL A 10 13.78 -39.67 69.27
CA VAL A 10 14.65 -39.50 68.09
C VAL A 10 13.89 -39.75 66.77
N ALA A 11 12.85 -40.60 66.79
CA ALA A 11 12.04 -40.87 65.60
C ALA A 11 11.11 -39.70 65.23
N LEU A 12 10.60 -38.97 66.23
CA LEU A 12 9.68 -37.83 66.03
C LEU A 12 10.22 -36.71 65.12
N PRO A 13 11.45 -36.18 65.33
CA PRO A 13 12.00 -35.12 64.47
C PRO A 13 12.30 -35.60 63.05
N VAL A 14 12.65 -36.88 62.85
CA VAL A 14 12.89 -37.49 61.53
C VAL A 14 11.59 -37.67 60.75
N VAL A 15 10.53 -38.15 61.40
CA VAL A 15 9.19 -38.27 60.78
C VAL A 15 8.65 -36.89 60.43
N LEU A 16 8.87 -35.88 61.29
CA LEU A 16 8.46 -34.51 61.02
C LEU A 16 9.22 -33.90 59.83
N THR A 17 10.53 -34.13 59.71
CA THR A 17 11.32 -33.65 58.56
C THR A 17 10.91 -34.34 57.26
N ILE A 18 10.61 -35.65 57.29
CA ILE A 18 10.09 -36.37 56.12
C ILE A 18 8.71 -35.85 55.70
N LEU A 19 7.80 -35.62 56.66
CA LEU A 19 6.49 -35.02 56.38
C LEU A 19 6.61 -33.61 55.77
N ILE A 20 7.48 -32.77 56.30
CA ILE A 20 7.75 -31.44 55.75
C ILE A 20 8.32 -31.54 54.33
N ALA A 21 9.27 -32.46 54.09
CA ALA A 21 9.83 -32.68 52.76
C ALA A 21 8.79 -33.17 51.74
N ILE A 22 7.86 -34.04 52.14
CA ILE A 22 6.74 -34.52 51.31
C ILE A 22 5.77 -33.37 51.00
N VAL A 23 5.42 -32.55 51.98
CA VAL A 23 4.52 -31.40 51.77
C VAL A 23 5.16 -30.36 50.85
N ILE A 24 6.45 -30.06 51.03
CA ILE A 24 7.19 -29.14 50.16
C ILE A 24 7.33 -29.73 48.75
N GLY A 25 7.69 -31.01 48.61
CA GLY A 25 7.80 -31.68 47.31
C GLY A 25 6.47 -31.73 46.56
N GLY A 26 5.36 -31.97 47.27
CA GLY A 26 4.01 -31.94 46.70
C GLY A 26 3.59 -30.53 46.26
N LEU A 27 3.92 -29.49 47.03
CA LEU A 27 3.66 -28.10 46.65
C LEU A 27 4.43 -27.68 45.40
N VAL A 28 5.69 -28.11 45.27
CA VAL A 28 6.52 -27.83 44.08
C VAL A 28 5.90 -28.45 42.82
N ILE A 29 5.44 -29.71 42.89
CA ILE A 29 4.79 -30.38 41.74
C ILE A 29 3.49 -29.66 41.35
N VAL A 30 2.67 -29.25 42.31
CA VAL A 30 1.43 -28.51 42.02
C VAL A 30 1.72 -27.13 41.43
N GLN A 31 2.78 -26.46 41.88
CA GLN A 31 3.19 -25.17 41.34
C GLN A 31 3.75 -25.32 39.92
N ASP A 32 4.56 -26.34 39.66
CA ASP A 32 5.11 -26.66 38.34
C ASP A 32 3.98 -27.02 37.35
N GLN A 33 3.01 -27.83 37.76
CA GLN A 33 1.81 -28.12 36.95
C GLN A 33 0.99 -26.86 36.67
N ARG A 34 0.80 -25.97 37.65
CA ARG A 34 0.10 -24.69 37.43
C ARG A 34 0.86 -23.76 36.49
N GLN A 35 2.18 -23.76 36.55
CA GLN A 35 3.04 -22.98 35.68
C GLN A 35 3.02 -23.53 34.25
N SER A 36 3.12 -24.84 34.10
CA SER A 36 3.00 -25.55 32.82
C SER A 36 1.65 -25.30 32.16
N ASN A 37 0.55 -25.45 32.90
CA ASN A 37 -0.80 -25.18 32.38
C ASN A 37 -0.98 -23.73 31.92
N GLN A 38 -0.36 -22.76 32.61
CA GLN A 38 -0.40 -21.35 32.20
C GLN A 38 0.36 -21.10 30.90
N VAL A 39 1.48 -21.79 30.69
CA VAL A 39 2.23 -21.74 29.42
C VAL A 39 1.42 -22.36 28.29
N GLU A 40 0.82 -23.54 28.52
CA GLU A 40 -0.03 -24.21 27.53
C GLU A 40 -1.25 -23.36 27.14
N GLU A 41 -1.87 -22.69 28.10
CA GLU A 41 -2.96 -21.74 27.84
C GLU A 41 -2.50 -20.56 26.97
N ALA A 42 -1.33 -19.98 27.26
CA ALA A 42 -0.76 -18.91 26.45
C ALA A 42 -0.39 -19.39 25.03
N GLU A 43 0.12 -20.61 24.88
CA GLU A 43 0.39 -21.23 23.58
C GLU A 43 -0.89 -21.46 22.78
N SER A 44 -1.97 -21.93 23.42
CA SER A 44 -3.27 -22.13 22.77
C SER A 44 -3.87 -20.80 22.27
N VAL A 45 -3.78 -19.73 23.08
CA VAL A 45 -4.19 -18.38 22.69
C VAL A 45 -3.37 -17.89 21.50
N ALA A 46 -2.06 -18.09 21.53
CA ALA A 46 -1.17 -17.70 20.44
C ALA A 46 -1.47 -18.44 19.13
N GLN A 47 -1.66 -19.76 19.19
CA GLN A 47 -1.99 -20.58 18.01
C GLN A 47 -3.33 -20.18 17.39
N SER A 48 -4.34 -19.93 18.24
CA SER A 48 -5.65 -19.45 17.78
C SER A 48 -5.52 -18.11 17.06
N TYR A 49 -4.74 -17.19 17.62
CA TYR A 49 -4.46 -15.89 17.01
C TYR A 49 -3.75 -16.01 15.66
N LEU A 50 -2.71 -16.84 15.56
CA LEU A 50 -1.97 -17.03 14.31
C LEU A 50 -2.87 -17.63 13.22
N ALA A 51 -3.75 -18.58 13.56
CA ALA A 51 -4.74 -19.11 12.62
C ALA A 51 -5.75 -18.03 12.16
N GLU A 52 -6.21 -17.16 13.06
CA GLU A 52 -7.05 -16.01 12.71
C GLU A 52 -6.30 -15.03 11.77
N VAL A 53 -5.01 -14.80 11.99
CA VAL A 53 -4.14 -13.99 11.12
C VAL A 53 -4.02 -14.60 9.73
N ASP A 54 -3.78 -15.90 9.61
CA ASP A 54 -3.66 -16.57 8.31
C ASP A 54 -4.98 -16.51 7.53
N ALA A 55 -6.11 -16.71 8.20
CA ALA A 55 -7.43 -16.55 7.60
C ALA A 55 -7.67 -15.10 7.15
N PHE A 56 -7.27 -14.13 7.97
CA PHE A 56 -7.36 -12.70 7.64
C PHE A 56 -6.51 -12.33 6.42
N ARG A 57 -5.25 -12.76 6.36
CA ARG A 57 -4.35 -12.55 5.22
C ARG A 57 -4.92 -13.16 3.95
N SER A 58 -5.35 -14.42 4.02
CA SER A 58 -5.98 -15.14 2.90
C SER A 58 -7.24 -14.44 2.40
N SER A 59 -8.06 -13.90 3.32
CA SER A 59 -9.25 -13.11 2.97
C SER A 59 -8.90 -11.83 2.22
N ILE A 60 -7.83 -11.13 2.63
CA ILE A 60 -7.37 -9.93 1.93
C ILE A 60 -6.84 -10.30 0.55
N ILE A 61 -5.98 -11.32 0.44
CA ILE A 61 -5.42 -11.76 -0.85
C ILE A 61 -6.53 -12.13 -1.83
N ALA A 62 -7.51 -12.92 -1.39
CA ALA A 62 -8.66 -13.27 -2.22
C ALA A 62 -9.49 -12.05 -2.68
N LYS A 63 -9.51 -10.96 -1.90
CA LYS A 63 -10.16 -9.70 -2.31
C LYS A 63 -9.29 -8.93 -3.31
N VAL A 64 -7.97 -8.94 -3.13
CA VAL A 64 -7.01 -8.32 -4.05
C VAL A 64 -7.05 -9.02 -5.41
N ASP A 65 -7.04 -10.35 -5.44
CA ASP A 65 -7.09 -11.16 -6.68
C ASP A 65 -8.40 -10.99 -7.46
N LYS A 66 -9.51 -10.74 -6.76
CA LYS A 66 -10.82 -10.49 -7.38
C LYS A 66 -11.00 -9.05 -7.86
N ALA A 67 -10.23 -8.13 -7.32
CA ALA A 67 -10.35 -6.73 -7.65
C ALA A 67 -9.57 -6.42 -8.93
N ASP A 68 -10.08 -5.46 -9.70
CA ASP A 68 -9.44 -5.05 -10.94
C ASP A 68 -8.17 -4.25 -10.64
N ALA A 69 -7.01 -4.83 -10.95
CA ALA A 69 -5.72 -4.17 -10.78
C ALA A 69 -5.54 -2.93 -11.68
N SER A 70 -6.43 -2.72 -12.66
CA SER A 70 -6.45 -1.51 -13.48
C SER A 70 -7.10 -0.30 -12.81
N ASP A 71 -7.76 -0.49 -11.66
CA ASP A 71 -8.31 0.59 -10.81
C ASP A 71 -7.66 0.56 -9.40
N PRO A 72 -6.48 1.19 -9.24
CA PRO A 72 -5.80 1.30 -7.95
C PRO A 72 -6.65 1.99 -6.87
N GLY A 73 -7.49 2.95 -7.28
CA GLY A 73 -8.39 3.67 -6.38
C GLY A 73 -9.44 2.76 -5.78
N ALA A 74 -10.10 1.93 -6.58
CA ALA A 74 -11.06 0.92 -6.10
C ALA A 74 -10.37 -0.13 -5.21
N LEU A 75 -9.21 -0.64 -5.64
CA LEU A 75 -8.46 -1.64 -4.89
C LEU A 75 -8.02 -1.11 -3.50
N SER A 76 -7.57 0.15 -3.43
CA SER A 76 -7.20 0.77 -2.15
C SER A 76 -8.37 0.83 -1.16
N LYS A 77 -9.58 1.16 -1.65
CA LYS A 77 -10.80 1.19 -0.82
C LYS A 77 -11.21 -0.19 -0.33
N VAL A 78 -11.03 -1.23 -1.14
CA VAL A 78 -11.29 -2.62 -0.74
C VAL A 78 -10.34 -3.02 0.37
N LEU A 79 -9.06 -2.70 0.22
CA LEU A 79 -8.02 -3.01 1.20
C LEU A 79 -8.24 -2.25 2.52
N ASP A 80 -8.53 -0.96 2.45
CA ASP A 80 -8.80 -0.13 3.63
C ASP A 80 -9.99 -0.65 4.44
N ARG A 81 -11.07 -1.09 3.77
CA ARG A 81 -12.22 -1.73 4.45
C ARG A 81 -11.84 -3.05 5.08
N ALA A 82 -10.99 -3.84 4.43
CA ALA A 82 -10.56 -5.12 4.95
C ALA A 82 -9.64 -4.98 6.18
N MET A 83 -8.91 -3.87 6.30
CA MET A 83 -8.01 -3.58 7.43
C MET A 83 -8.69 -2.94 8.65
N VAL A 84 -10.00 -2.67 8.62
CA VAL A 84 -10.72 -1.98 9.72
C VAL A 84 -10.72 -2.79 11.00
N ASP A 85 -10.86 -4.11 10.89
CA ASP A 85 -10.98 -5.02 12.04
C ASP A 85 -9.96 -6.17 11.94
N PRO A 86 -8.69 -5.90 12.27
CA PRO A 86 -7.67 -6.94 12.28
C PRO A 86 -7.86 -7.90 13.47
N PRO A 87 -7.44 -9.17 13.35
CA PRO A 87 -7.34 -10.08 14.48
C PRO A 87 -6.51 -9.47 15.61
N ARG A 88 -6.88 -9.75 16.86
CA ARG A 88 -6.20 -9.25 18.05
C ARG A 88 -5.79 -10.39 18.96
N LEU A 89 -4.58 -10.30 19.50
CA LEU A 89 -4.08 -11.27 20.45
C LEU A 89 -4.87 -11.13 21.75
N ARG A 90 -5.46 -12.24 22.21
CA ARG A 90 -6.18 -12.25 23.50
C ARG A 90 -5.20 -12.27 24.65
N ASP A 91 -5.67 -11.83 25.81
CA ASP A 91 -4.87 -11.89 27.03
C ASP A 91 -4.69 -13.35 27.49
N ALA A 92 -3.60 -13.61 28.21
CA ALA A 92 -3.25 -14.92 28.75
C ALA A 92 -2.65 -14.77 30.16
N PRO A 93 -2.58 -15.84 30.98
CA PRO A 93 -1.99 -15.77 32.31
C PRO A 93 -0.56 -15.20 32.30
N ALA A 94 -0.22 -14.37 33.30
CA ALA A 94 1.04 -13.62 33.32
C ALA A 94 2.28 -14.52 33.15
N TYR A 95 2.36 -15.64 33.87
CA TYR A 95 3.47 -16.59 33.76
C TYR A 95 3.56 -17.20 32.36
N GLY A 96 2.41 -17.52 31.76
CA GLY A 96 2.34 -18.03 30.38
C GLY A 96 2.82 -17.02 29.34
N ARG A 97 2.44 -15.74 29.47
CA ARG A 97 2.91 -14.67 28.58
C ARG A 97 4.42 -14.44 28.64
N GLU A 98 5.01 -14.57 29.83
CA GLU A 98 6.45 -14.36 30.04
C GLU A 98 7.31 -15.55 29.58
N HIS A 99 6.75 -16.76 29.58
CA HIS A 99 7.50 -18.00 29.33
C HIS A 99 7.09 -18.76 28.06
N SER A 100 6.01 -18.36 27.37
CA SER A 100 5.61 -18.93 26.08
C SER A 100 6.29 -18.22 24.92
N ALA A 101 7.12 -18.95 24.17
CA ALA A 101 7.72 -18.45 22.93
C ALA A 101 6.65 -18.12 21.87
N SER A 102 5.62 -18.95 21.76
CA SER A 102 4.50 -18.78 20.83
C SER A 102 3.72 -17.49 21.11
N TYR A 103 3.48 -17.17 22.39
CA TYR A 103 2.80 -15.91 22.75
C TYR A 103 3.65 -14.68 22.38
N ALA A 104 4.97 -14.74 22.58
CA ALA A 104 5.87 -13.67 22.16
C ALA A 104 5.88 -13.49 20.63
N GLU A 105 5.89 -14.58 19.85
CA GLU A 105 5.78 -14.54 18.39
C GLU A 105 4.43 -13.97 17.93
N ALA A 106 3.34 -14.38 18.55
CA ALA A 106 2.00 -13.86 18.28
C ALA A 106 1.92 -12.35 18.55
N ALA A 107 2.50 -11.87 19.66
CA ALA A 107 2.55 -10.45 19.99
C ALA A 107 3.39 -9.65 18.97
N GLN A 108 4.50 -10.21 18.51
CA GLN A 108 5.30 -9.60 17.43
C GLN A 108 4.52 -9.57 16.11
N THR A 109 3.79 -10.64 15.81
CA THR A 109 2.93 -10.72 14.63
C THR A 109 1.83 -9.67 14.70
N GLU A 110 1.16 -9.48 15.83
CA GLU A 110 0.15 -8.44 16.02
C GLU A 110 0.67 -7.03 15.73
N ALA A 111 1.89 -6.72 16.18
CA ALA A 111 2.51 -5.44 15.91
C ALA A 111 2.89 -5.21 14.43
N THR A 112 2.96 -6.26 13.61
CA THR A 112 3.51 -6.20 12.24
C THR A 112 2.57 -6.65 11.14
N VAL A 113 1.50 -7.39 11.46
CA VAL A 113 0.59 -8.04 10.50
C VAL A 113 0.00 -7.06 9.48
N LEU A 114 -0.25 -5.81 9.89
CA LEU A 114 -0.82 -4.79 9.01
C LEU A 114 0.20 -4.04 8.15
N ARG A 115 1.51 -4.15 8.40
CA ARG A 115 2.51 -3.33 7.68
C ARG A 115 2.48 -3.55 6.16
N PRO A 116 2.48 -4.79 5.64
CA PRO A 116 2.48 -5.02 4.19
C PRO A 116 1.22 -4.45 3.54
N PHE A 117 0.05 -4.65 4.16
CA PHE A 117 -1.22 -4.15 3.66
C PHE A 117 -1.32 -2.62 3.70
N LYS A 118 -0.82 -1.98 4.76
CA LYS A 118 -0.74 -0.51 4.83
C LYS A 118 0.19 0.06 3.76
N ARG A 119 1.31 -0.61 3.48
CA ARG A 119 2.24 -0.24 2.40
C ARG A 119 1.55 -0.35 1.04
N LEU A 120 0.88 -1.47 0.77
CA LEU A 120 0.10 -1.67 -0.45
C LEU A 120 -0.98 -0.60 -0.62
N SER A 121 -1.79 -0.31 0.43
CA SER A 121 -2.81 0.76 0.37
C SER A 121 -2.19 2.12 0.04
N ALA A 122 -1.05 2.47 0.65
CA ALA A 122 -0.35 3.71 0.35
C ALA A 122 0.16 3.77 -1.09
N THR A 123 0.72 2.67 -1.62
CA THR A 123 1.16 2.58 -3.02
C THR A 123 -0.02 2.73 -3.98
N LEU A 124 -1.14 2.07 -3.72
CA LEU A 124 -2.34 2.15 -4.56
C LEU A 124 -2.93 3.56 -4.59
N ARG A 125 -2.96 4.26 -3.46
CA ARG A 125 -3.38 5.68 -3.42
C ARG A 125 -2.47 6.59 -4.22
N LYS A 126 -1.15 6.35 -4.19
CA LYS A 126 -0.20 7.09 -5.05
C LYS A 126 -0.45 6.78 -6.53
N ALA A 127 -0.68 5.52 -6.86
CA ALA A 127 -0.96 5.08 -8.21
C ALA A 127 -2.29 5.65 -8.76
N ASP A 128 -3.31 5.82 -7.91
CA ASP A 128 -4.59 6.44 -8.27
C ASP A 128 -4.42 7.91 -8.72
N VAL A 129 -3.65 8.69 -7.94
CA VAL A 129 -3.28 10.07 -8.30
C VAL A 129 -2.47 10.08 -9.60
N ALA A 130 -1.48 9.18 -9.71
CA ALA A 130 -0.65 9.07 -10.90
C ALA A 130 -1.47 8.72 -12.16
N LEU A 131 -2.42 7.80 -12.07
CA LEU A 131 -3.27 7.39 -13.19
C LEU A 131 -4.17 8.53 -13.67
N THR A 132 -4.68 9.34 -12.74
CA THR A 132 -5.45 10.55 -13.06
C THR A 132 -4.59 11.55 -13.82
N PHE A 133 -3.36 11.80 -13.35
CA PHE A 133 -2.38 12.66 -14.01
C PHE A 133 -1.99 12.14 -15.41
N ILE A 134 -1.61 10.87 -15.53
CA ILE A 134 -1.22 10.22 -16.79
C ILE A 134 -2.34 10.30 -17.82
N THR A 135 -3.58 9.99 -17.40
CA THR A 135 -4.75 10.08 -18.27
C THR A 135 -4.97 11.50 -18.79
N ALA A 136 -4.84 12.50 -17.92
CA ALA A 136 -4.97 13.90 -18.31
C ALA A 136 -3.86 14.35 -19.27
N ALA A 137 -2.60 14.01 -18.96
CA ALA A 137 -1.47 14.30 -19.83
C ALA A 137 -1.65 13.68 -21.22
N ARG A 138 -2.05 12.40 -21.29
CA ARG A 138 -2.34 11.72 -22.56
C ARG A 138 -3.45 12.39 -23.36
N LYS A 139 -4.49 12.92 -22.70
CA LYS A 139 -5.56 13.67 -23.39
C LYS A 139 -5.02 14.93 -24.06
N VAL A 140 -4.15 15.68 -23.39
CA VAL A 140 -3.50 16.87 -23.97
C VAL A 140 -2.61 16.48 -25.15
N LEU A 141 -1.76 15.47 -24.98
CA LEU A 141 -0.79 15.03 -25.99
C LEU A 141 -1.44 14.30 -27.17
N ALA A 142 -2.67 13.82 -27.00
CA ALA A 142 -3.46 13.23 -28.09
C ALA A 142 -4.07 14.27 -29.03
N LEU A 143 -4.10 15.56 -28.64
CA LEU A 143 -4.62 16.61 -29.51
C LEU A 143 -3.76 16.75 -30.76
N ARG A 144 -4.41 16.85 -31.92
CA ARG A 144 -3.76 17.15 -33.20
C ARG A 144 -4.33 18.43 -33.75
N ALA A 145 -3.45 19.32 -34.22
CA ALA A 145 -3.84 20.54 -34.89
C ALA A 145 -4.74 20.25 -36.11
N THR A 146 -4.45 19.16 -36.84
CA THR A 146 -5.23 18.71 -38.00
C THR A 146 -6.70 18.44 -37.69
N ASP A 147 -7.04 18.11 -36.45
CA ASP A 147 -8.42 17.85 -36.04
C ASP A 147 -9.27 19.14 -36.03
N TYR A 148 -8.63 20.31 -35.95
CA TYR A 148 -9.28 21.61 -35.88
C TYR A 148 -9.16 22.40 -37.18
N VAL A 149 -7.97 22.40 -37.79
CA VAL A 149 -7.69 23.21 -38.99
C VAL A 149 -7.70 22.40 -40.28
N GLY A 150 -7.84 21.07 -40.20
CA GLY A 150 -7.82 20.16 -41.35
C GLY A 150 -6.41 19.85 -41.85
N TYR A 151 -6.34 19.16 -42.98
CA TYR A 151 -5.09 18.82 -43.67
C TYR A 151 -4.77 19.83 -44.78
N GLY A 152 -3.49 20.13 -44.99
CA GLY A 152 -3.00 20.95 -46.11
C GLY A 152 -2.78 22.42 -45.77
N PHE A 153 -2.79 23.27 -46.80
CA PHE A 153 -2.51 24.70 -46.67
C PHE A 153 -3.67 25.44 -46.02
N ILE A 154 -3.39 26.10 -44.89
CA ILE A 154 -4.35 26.93 -44.18
C ILE A 154 -4.27 28.35 -44.74
N THR A 155 -5.30 28.75 -45.47
CA THR A 155 -5.35 30.06 -46.16
C THR A 155 -6.10 31.14 -45.38
N THR A 156 -6.77 30.77 -44.29
CA THR A 156 -7.53 31.69 -43.43
C THR A 156 -7.21 31.46 -41.96
N SER A 157 -7.00 32.54 -41.21
CA SER A 157 -6.62 32.49 -39.79
C SER A 157 -7.80 32.26 -38.85
N SER A 158 -9.04 32.34 -39.35
CA SER A 158 -10.27 32.28 -38.54
C SER A 158 -10.38 30.99 -37.74
N ARG A 159 -10.18 29.82 -38.37
CA ARG A 159 -10.21 28.52 -37.67
C ARG A 159 -9.08 28.37 -36.66
N VAL A 160 -7.91 28.90 -36.95
CA VAL A 160 -6.76 28.86 -36.03
C VAL A 160 -7.12 29.58 -34.72
N ARG A 161 -7.72 30.78 -34.83
CA ARG A 161 -8.10 31.61 -33.67
C ARG A 161 -9.36 31.13 -32.95
N ALA A 162 -10.35 30.63 -33.69
CA ALA A 162 -11.66 30.27 -33.14
C ALA A 162 -11.75 28.83 -32.63
N GLU A 163 -10.91 27.92 -33.15
CA GLU A 163 -11.02 26.49 -32.88
C GLU A 163 -9.71 25.93 -32.30
N LEU A 164 -8.60 26.03 -33.03
CA LEU A 164 -7.33 25.41 -32.64
C LEU A 164 -6.77 25.97 -31.33
N ILE A 165 -6.57 27.29 -31.24
CA ILE A 165 -6.01 27.93 -30.04
C ILE A 165 -6.92 27.68 -28.82
N PRO A 166 -8.24 27.93 -28.88
CA PRO A 166 -9.13 27.67 -27.75
C PRO A 166 -9.15 26.20 -27.29
N ALA A 167 -9.04 25.25 -28.22
CA ALA A 167 -9.00 23.83 -27.87
C ALA A 167 -7.75 23.47 -27.06
N PHE A 168 -6.57 23.90 -27.50
CA PHE A 168 -5.33 23.66 -26.76
C PHE A 168 -5.28 24.42 -25.43
N VAL A 169 -5.79 25.66 -25.37
CA VAL A 169 -5.93 26.42 -24.11
C VAL A 169 -6.81 25.66 -23.12
N SER A 170 -7.98 25.20 -23.57
CA SER A 170 -8.92 24.45 -22.73
C SER A 170 -8.29 23.16 -22.20
N ALA A 171 -7.56 22.42 -23.04
CA ALA A 171 -6.92 21.18 -22.65
C ALA A 171 -5.76 21.41 -21.66
N ARG A 172 -4.91 22.42 -21.90
CA ARG A 172 -3.86 22.85 -20.98
C ARG A 172 -4.45 23.25 -19.62
N ASP A 173 -5.44 24.13 -19.62
CA ASP A 173 -6.08 24.61 -18.38
C ASP A 173 -6.79 23.49 -17.61
N ALA A 174 -7.37 22.51 -18.33
CA ALA A 174 -7.95 21.32 -17.71
C ALA A 174 -6.88 20.43 -17.08
N PHE A 175 -5.72 20.27 -17.73
CA PHE A 175 -4.59 19.52 -17.20
C PHE A 175 -3.94 20.21 -15.99
N ASP A 176 -3.79 21.54 -16.01
CA ASP A 176 -3.20 22.30 -14.91
C ASP A 176 -4.02 22.21 -13.60
N ARG A 177 -5.30 21.82 -13.68
CA ARG A 177 -6.16 21.57 -12.51
C ARG A 177 -5.99 20.17 -11.92
N VAL A 178 -5.30 19.27 -12.61
CA VAL A 178 -5.11 17.88 -12.16
C VAL A 178 -3.99 17.85 -11.11
N PRO A 179 -4.19 17.15 -9.98
CA PRO A 179 -3.14 17.01 -8.97
C PRO A 179 -1.88 16.39 -9.57
N VAL A 180 -0.73 17.05 -9.36
CA VAL A 180 0.58 16.56 -9.80
C VAL A 180 1.09 15.54 -8.77
N PRO A 181 1.44 14.31 -9.19
CA PRO A 181 2.10 13.34 -8.31
C PRO A 181 3.44 13.89 -7.81
N LYS A 182 3.78 13.62 -6.54
CA LYS A 182 5.06 14.06 -5.96
C LYS A 182 6.24 13.61 -6.80
N GLY A 183 7.16 14.52 -7.11
CA GLY A 183 8.35 14.23 -7.91
C GLY A 183 8.11 14.23 -9.42
N GLN A 184 6.90 14.57 -9.88
CA GLN A 184 6.54 14.66 -11.30
C GLN A 184 6.26 16.12 -11.75
N GLU A 185 6.74 17.10 -10.99
CA GLU A 185 6.56 18.52 -11.27
C GLU A 185 7.21 18.93 -12.59
N GLU A 186 8.38 18.38 -12.90
CA GLU A 186 9.07 18.61 -14.18
C GLU A 186 8.29 18.01 -15.36
N LEU A 187 7.74 16.80 -15.20
CA LEU A 187 6.92 16.16 -16.24
C LEU A 187 5.63 16.96 -16.47
N ALA A 188 4.99 17.46 -15.41
CA ALA A 188 3.83 18.33 -15.51
C ALA A 188 4.15 19.61 -16.27
N ALA A 189 5.27 20.26 -15.96
CA ALA A 189 5.75 21.44 -16.69
C ALA A 189 5.98 21.13 -18.18
N LYS A 190 6.60 20.00 -18.52
CA LYS A 190 6.81 19.60 -19.92
C LYS A 190 5.50 19.41 -20.70
N VAL A 191 4.47 18.82 -20.09
CA VAL A 191 3.15 18.66 -20.72
C VAL A 191 2.47 20.03 -20.92
N HIS A 192 2.54 20.89 -19.92
CA HIS A 192 2.04 22.27 -20.00
C HIS A 192 2.74 23.04 -21.13
N ASP A 193 4.07 23.03 -21.14
CA ASP A 193 4.91 23.75 -22.10
C ASP A 193 4.71 23.23 -23.52
N ALA A 194 4.49 21.93 -23.71
CA ALA A 194 4.15 21.36 -25.01
C ALA A 194 2.83 21.95 -25.55
N ALA A 195 1.77 22.00 -24.72
CA ALA A 195 0.51 22.61 -25.13
C ALA A 195 0.66 24.12 -25.38
N GLN A 196 1.41 24.81 -24.51
CA GLN A 196 1.71 26.24 -24.65
C GLN A 196 2.45 26.54 -25.95
N TYR A 197 3.44 25.73 -26.31
CA TYR A 197 4.17 25.87 -27.56
C TYR A 197 3.25 25.82 -28.78
N VAL A 198 2.29 24.88 -28.82
CA VAL A 198 1.30 24.83 -29.91
C VAL A 198 0.43 26.08 -29.96
N ILE A 199 -0.01 26.59 -28.80
CA ILE A 199 -0.79 27.84 -28.71
C ILE A 199 0.01 29.02 -29.28
N ASP A 200 1.28 29.13 -28.91
CA ASP A 200 2.16 30.22 -29.36
C ASP A 200 2.44 30.12 -30.85
N GLN A 201 2.82 28.94 -31.35
CA GLN A 201 3.06 28.72 -32.78
C GLN A 201 1.79 28.91 -33.62
N ALA A 202 0.62 28.48 -33.12
CA ALA A 202 -0.66 28.72 -33.79
C ALA A 202 -1.01 30.21 -33.84
N SER A 203 -0.67 30.98 -32.79
CA SER A 203 -0.86 32.42 -32.76
C SER A 203 0.03 33.13 -33.80
N VAL A 204 1.29 32.72 -33.91
CA VAL A 204 2.22 33.20 -34.94
C VAL A 204 1.73 32.84 -36.35
N LEU A 205 1.28 31.60 -36.55
CA LEU A 205 0.69 31.14 -37.81
C LEU A 205 -0.48 32.03 -38.21
N ALA A 206 -1.44 32.29 -37.31
CA ALA A 206 -2.59 33.13 -37.58
C ALA A 206 -2.18 34.55 -38.03
N ALA A 207 -1.23 35.17 -37.32
CA ALA A 207 -0.73 36.50 -37.65
C ALA A 207 0.00 36.55 -39.01
N ARG A 208 0.73 35.49 -39.36
CA ARG A 208 1.41 35.39 -40.67
C ARG A 208 0.44 35.16 -41.82
N ILE A 209 -0.59 34.33 -41.63
CA ILE A 209 -1.67 34.17 -42.62
C ILE A 209 -2.34 35.52 -42.90
N ASP A 210 -2.67 36.29 -41.87
CA ASP A 210 -3.26 37.62 -41.99
C ASP A 210 -2.37 38.58 -42.80
N SER A 211 -1.05 38.41 -42.69
CA SER A 211 -0.03 39.19 -43.42
C SER A 211 0.35 38.61 -44.79
N ARG A 212 -0.36 37.57 -45.27
CA ARG A 212 -0.06 36.81 -46.51
C ARG A 212 1.38 36.23 -46.53
N GLN A 213 1.93 35.91 -45.38
CA GLN A 213 3.23 35.29 -45.23
C GLN A 213 3.09 33.78 -45.00
N ASN A 214 4.00 33.02 -45.60
CA ASN A 214 4.07 31.59 -45.36
C ASN A 214 4.67 31.30 -43.98
N PHE A 215 4.12 30.28 -43.31
CA PHE A 215 4.62 29.76 -42.05
C PHE A 215 4.34 28.27 -41.97
N SER A 216 5.28 27.54 -41.37
CA SER A 216 5.13 26.12 -41.06
C SER A 216 5.79 25.91 -39.71
N PHE A 217 5.16 25.10 -38.87
CA PHE A 217 5.75 24.62 -37.63
C PHE A 217 5.41 23.15 -37.46
N SER A 218 6.33 22.43 -36.84
CA SER A 218 6.11 21.08 -36.33
C SER A 218 6.24 21.12 -34.81
N TYR A 219 5.52 20.23 -34.15
CA TYR A 219 5.56 20.01 -32.70
C TYR A 219 5.53 18.50 -32.38
N GLN A 220 5.66 17.67 -33.42
CA GLN A 220 5.47 16.22 -33.30
C GLN A 220 6.57 15.58 -32.47
N ASP A 221 7.82 16.01 -32.66
CA ASP A 221 8.97 15.46 -31.93
C ASP A 221 8.91 15.84 -30.45
N GLU A 222 8.56 17.09 -30.14
CA GLU A 222 8.36 17.55 -28.77
C GLU A 222 7.20 16.81 -28.09
N PHE A 223 6.07 16.64 -28.77
CA PHE A 223 4.92 15.89 -28.23
C PHE A 223 5.27 14.43 -28.02
N GLN A 224 6.01 13.83 -28.93
CA GLN A 224 6.42 12.42 -28.82
C GLN A 224 7.35 12.24 -27.62
N ALA A 225 8.35 13.10 -27.44
CA ALA A 225 9.27 13.02 -26.31
C ALA A 225 8.53 13.13 -24.96
N VAL A 226 7.54 14.02 -24.86
CA VAL A 226 6.72 14.16 -23.64
C VAL A 226 5.78 12.96 -23.48
N ALA A 227 5.20 12.44 -24.57
CA ALA A 227 4.35 11.25 -24.54
C ALA A 227 5.11 10.00 -24.10
N ASP A 228 6.35 9.84 -24.54
CA ASP A 228 7.25 8.76 -24.13
C ASP A 228 7.54 8.87 -22.63
N ALA A 229 7.89 10.07 -22.12
CA ALA A 229 8.10 10.29 -20.69
C ALA A 229 6.85 10.00 -19.83
N VAL A 230 5.65 10.36 -20.32
CA VAL A 230 4.38 10.00 -19.66
C VAL A 230 4.15 8.47 -19.69
N SER A 231 4.56 7.79 -20.76
CA SER A 231 4.46 6.34 -20.89
C SER A 231 5.44 5.61 -19.96
N ASP A 232 6.66 6.12 -19.82
CA ASP A 232 7.67 5.60 -18.89
C ASP A 232 7.18 5.73 -17.46
N TYR A 233 6.63 6.90 -17.09
CA TYR A 233 6.04 7.08 -15.78
C TYR A 233 4.86 6.13 -15.53
N ALA A 234 3.99 5.91 -16.53
CA ALA A 234 2.91 4.93 -16.42
C ALA A 234 3.42 3.49 -16.21
N THR A 235 4.53 3.14 -16.87
CA THR A 235 5.18 1.84 -16.72
C THR A 235 5.77 1.69 -15.31
N GLN A 236 6.40 2.73 -14.78
CA GLN A 236 6.92 2.74 -13.41
C GLN A 236 5.78 2.54 -12.39
N VAL A 237 4.69 3.31 -12.49
CA VAL A 237 3.54 3.19 -11.58
C VAL A 237 2.95 1.78 -11.61
N LYS A 238 2.83 1.18 -12.80
CA LYS A 238 2.37 -0.21 -12.94
C LYS A 238 3.34 -1.20 -12.28
N GLY A 239 4.64 -0.98 -12.42
CA GLY A 239 5.70 -1.75 -11.76
C GLY A 239 5.60 -1.68 -10.23
N ASP A 240 5.49 -0.47 -9.68
CA ASP A 240 5.38 -0.24 -8.23
C ASP A 240 4.15 -0.94 -7.63
N VAL A 241 3.01 -0.91 -8.33
CA VAL A 241 1.79 -1.61 -7.91
C VAL A 241 1.98 -3.12 -7.98
N ALA A 242 2.56 -3.64 -9.06
CA ALA A 242 2.80 -5.08 -9.21
C ALA A 242 3.77 -5.61 -8.13
N GLU A 243 4.84 -4.87 -7.82
CA GLU A 243 5.77 -5.20 -6.75
C GLU A 243 5.08 -5.20 -5.39
N ALA A 244 4.29 -4.16 -5.08
CA ALA A 244 3.57 -4.07 -3.81
C ALA A 244 2.51 -5.17 -3.65
N VAL A 245 1.86 -5.59 -4.74
CA VAL A 245 0.93 -6.73 -4.73
C VAL A 245 1.71 -8.03 -4.50
N ALA A 246 2.82 -8.24 -5.20
CA ALA A 246 3.67 -9.43 -5.04
C ALA A 246 4.24 -9.56 -3.62
N GLU A 247 4.62 -8.45 -2.97
CA GLU A 247 5.08 -8.45 -1.57
C GLU A 247 4.00 -8.97 -0.61
N VAL A 248 2.72 -8.67 -0.89
CA VAL A 248 1.59 -9.11 -0.07
C VAL A 248 1.20 -10.55 -0.34
N THR A 249 1.30 -11.02 -1.59
CA THR A 249 0.91 -12.39 -1.97
C THR A 249 2.02 -13.42 -1.75
N ALA A 250 3.30 -13.03 -1.78
CA ALA A 250 4.43 -13.90 -1.48
C ALA A 250 4.72 -14.04 0.03
N ALA A 251 4.14 -13.18 0.87
CA ALA A 251 4.24 -13.24 2.33
C ALA A 251 3.21 -14.17 3.00
N SER A 252 2.54 -15.01 2.18
CA SER A 252 1.51 -15.98 2.56
C SER A 252 1.95 -17.40 2.29
#